data_AF-A0A1W2FLH6-F1
#
_entry.id   AF-A0A1W2FLH6-F1
#
_cell.length_a   1.000
_cell.length_b   1.000
_cell.length_c   1.000
_cell.angle_alpha   90.00
_cell.angle_beta   90.00
_cell.angle_gamma   90.00
#
_symmetry.space_group_name_H-M   'P 1'
#
loop_
_entity.id
_entity.type
_entity.pdbx_description
1 polymer ?
#
loop_
_entity_poly.entity_id
_entity_poly.type
_entity_poly.pdbx_seq_one_letter_code
_entity_poly.pdbx_strand_id
1 'polypeptide(L)'
;MVVDENRHDVLIARLRRDVSERPLEELPMRALASVLLVHGSPDEAEELIRQGIGLWPHQAEWWRLLGYLKLQHDLFAEAATALQRSLDINPVQPLALSALAQCHRGLGDTGRAAALEAEARSLGRNW
;
A
#
# COMPACT_ATOMS: atom_id res chain seq x y z
N MET A 1 -4.75 23.03 18.66
CA MET A 1 -4.39 22.57 17.30
C MET A 1 -4.87 21.12 17.20
N VAL A 2 -6.15 20.92 16.88
CA VAL A 2 -6.81 19.60 16.82
C VAL A 2 -7.84 19.67 15.69
N VAL A 3 -7.44 19.35 14.46
CA VAL A 3 -8.36 19.40 13.28
C VAL A 3 -8.16 18.22 12.31
N ASP A 4 -7.09 17.42 12.42
CA ASP A 4 -6.84 16.35 11.43
C ASP A 4 -7.68 15.08 11.68
N GLU A 5 -7.86 14.67 12.94
CA GLU A 5 -8.59 13.43 13.29
C GLU A 5 -10.02 13.40 12.71
N ASN A 6 -10.72 14.55 12.70
CA ASN A 6 -12.11 14.62 12.23
C ASN A 6 -12.26 14.47 10.69
N ARG A 7 -11.22 14.71 9.90
CA ARG A 7 -11.32 14.66 8.42
C ARG A 7 -11.20 13.23 7.89
N HIS A 8 -10.37 12.42 8.53
CA HIS A 8 -10.16 11.03 8.13
C HIS A 8 -11.37 10.16 8.50
N ASP A 9 -11.98 10.39 9.67
CA ASP A 9 -13.18 9.66 10.09
C ASP A 9 -14.36 9.87 9.13
N VAL A 10 -14.59 11.12 8.70
CA VAL A 10 -15.64 11.44 7.72
C VAL A 10 -15.33 10.80 6.37
N LEU A 11 -14.06 10.78 5.94
CA LEU A 11 -13.65 10.14 4.70
C LEU A 11 -13.84 8.62 4.77
N ILE A 12 -13.44 7.97 5.86
CA ILE A 12 -13.62 6.54 6.10
C ILE A 12 -15.12 6.20 6.08
N ALA A 13 -15.96 6.98 6.77
CA ALA A 13 -17.40 6.76 6.79
C ALA A 13 -18.01 6.86 5.38
N ARG A 14 -17.59 7.85 4.58
CA ARG A 14 -18.02 8.00 3.19
C ARG A 14 -17.57 6.82 2.33
N LEU A 15 -16.32 6.42 2.44
CA LEU A 15 -15.77 5.32 1.65
C LEU A 15 -16.40 3.96 2.02
N ARG A 16 -16.70 3.72 3.30
CA ARG A 16 -17.46 2.53 3.73
C ARG A 16 -18.85 2.48 3.10
N ARG A 17 -19.54 3.62 3.03
CA ARG A 17 -20.82 3.72 2.34
C ARG A 17 -20.67 3.43 0.84
N ASP A 18 -19.68 4.02 0.19
CA ASP A 18 -19.42 3.80 -1.23
C ASP A 18 -19.15 2.32 -1.54
N VAL A 19 -18.36 1.63 -0.71
CA VAL A 19 -18.09 0.19 -0.83
C VAL A 19 -19.36 -0.63 -0.58
N SER A 20 -20.20 -0.22 0.38
CA SER A 20 -21.46 -0.92 0.66
C SER A 20 -22.47 -0.81 -0.49
N GLU A 21 -22.53 0.35 -1.14
CA GLU A 21 -23.39 0.58 -2.30
C GLU A 21 -22.83 -0.08 -3.58
N ARG A 22 -21.49 -0.19 -3.69
CA ARG A 22 -20.78 -0.68 -4.88
C ARG A 22 -19.68 -1.68 -4.49
N PRO A 23 -20.02 -2.89 -4.02
CA PRO A 23 -19.06 -3.83 -3.42
C PRO A 23 -18.07 -4.45 -4.41
N LEU A 24 -18.32 -4.34 -5.71
CA LEU A 24 -17.47 -4.89 -6.76
C LEU A 24 -16.71 -3.81 -7.53
N GLU A 25 -16.67 -2.57 -7.03
CA GLU A 25 -15.84 -1.52 -7.61
C GLU A 25 -14.50 -1.42 -6.89
N GLU A 26 -13.42 -1.45 -7.67
CA GLU A 26 -12.05 -1.49 -7.16
C GLU A 26 -11.66 -0.19 -6.46
N LEU A 27 -11.97 0.97 -7.07
CA LEU A 27 -11.46 2.26 -6.62
C LEU A 27 -11.91 2.66 -5.20
N PRO A 28 -13.21 2.58 -4.84
CA PRO A 28 -13.65 2.93 -3.50
C PRO A 28 -13.12 1.96 -2.44
N MET A 29 -13.05 0.66 -2.77
CA MET A 29 -12.51 -0.36 -1.86
C MET A 29 -11.03 -0.14 -1.60
N ARG A 30 -10.25 0.13 -2.65
CA ARG A 30 -8.83 0.41 -2.54
C ARG A 30 -8.55 1.71 -1.80
N ALA A 31 -9.34 2.75 -2.07
CA ALA A 31 -9.22 4.01 -1.34
C ALA A 31 -9.52 3.82 0.15
N LEU A 32 -10.56 3.05 0.49
CA LEU A 32 -10.88 2.72 1.88
C LEU A 32 -9.73 1.97 2.56
N ALA A 33 -9.24 0.90 1.93
CA ALA A 33 -8.12 0.11 2.45
C ALA A 33 -6.87 0.97 2.69
N SER A 34 -6.53 1.84 1.73
CA SER A 34 -5.37 2.73 1.85
C SER A 34 -5.52 3.75 2.99
N VAL A 35 -6.72 4.29 3.22
CA VAL A 35 -6.94 5.26 4.31
C VAL A 35 -6.95 4.55 5.66
N LEU A 36 -7.57 3.38 5.75
CA LEU A 36 -7.58 2.55 6.96
C LEU A 36 -6.16 2.13 7.38
N LEU A 37 -5.30 1.82 6.42
CA LEU A 37 -3.92 1.43 6.69
C LEU A 37 -3.07 2.55 7.33
N VAL A 38 -3.37 3.81 7.02
CA VAL A 38 -2.58 4.97 7.48
C VAL A 38 -3.22 5.64 8.70
N HIS A 39 -4.55 5.72 8.74
CA HIS A 39 -5.29 6.56 9.69
C HIS A 39 -6.42 5.83 10.42
N GLY A 40 -6.62 4.54 10.17
CA GLY A 40 -7.75 3.78 10.72
C GLY A 40 -7.32 2.46 11.34
N SER A 41 -8.13 1.42 11.13
CA SER A 41 -7.86 0.08 11.63
C SER A 41 -7.02 -0.71 10.62
N PRO A 42 -5.76 -1.07 10.94
CA PRO A 42 -4.95 -1.92 10.06
C PRO A 42 -5.56 -3.31 9.86
N ASP A 43 -6.33 -3.82 10.82
CA ASP A 43 -7.04 -5.11 10.71
C ASP A 43 -8.14 -5.06 9.63
N GLU A 44 -8.94 -3.99 9.61
CA GLU A 44 -9.95 -3.80 8.56
C GLU A 44 -9.29 -3.58 7.19
N ALA A 45 -8.15 -2.87 7.16
CA ALA A 45 -7.36 -2.72 5.95
C ALA A 45 -6.86 -4.07 5.44
N GLU A 46 -6.35 -4.96 6.31
CA GLU A 46 -5.91 -6.30 5.93
C GLU A 46 -7.02 -7.11 5.25
N GLU A 47 -8.23 -7.08 5.82
CA GLU A 47 -9.36 -7.79 5.25
C GLU A 47 -9.74 -7.25 3.86
N LEU A 48 -9.79 -5.93 3.69
CA LEU A 48 -10.05 -5.32 2.39
C LEU A 48 -8.94 -5.58 1.38
N ILE A 49 -7.68 -5.58 1.81
CA ILE A 49 -6.52 -5.91 0.96
C ILE A 49 -6.63 -7.36 0.49
N ARG A 50 -6.98 -8.30 1.38
CA ARG A 50 -7.15 -9.72 1.04
C ARG A 50 -8.30 -9.93 0.04
N GLN A 51 -9.42 -9.24 0.24
CA GLN A 51 -10.53 -9.24 -0.71
C GLN A 51 -10.11 -8.64 -2.06
N GLY A 52 -9.41 -7.50 -2.04
CA GLY A 52 -8.91 -6.82 -3.24
C GLY A 52 -7.95 -7.68 -4.06
N ILE A 53 -7.04 -8.41 -3.42
CA ILE A 53 -6.16 -9.39 -4.08
C ILE A 53 -6.97 -10.53 -4.70
N GLY A 54 -8.02 -11.01 -4.02
CA GLY A 54 -8.89 -12.06 -4.54
C GLY A 54 -9.72 -11.64 -5.75
N LEU A 55 -10.22 -10.40 -5.75
CA LEU A 55 -11.05 -9.85 -6.83
C LEU A 55 -10.22 -9.31 -8.00
N TRP A 56 -9.07 -8.70 -7.71
CA TRP A 56 -8.22 -8.03 -8.69
C TRP A 56 -6.74 -8.41 -8.52
N PRO A 57 -6.36 -9.69 -8.73
CA PRO A 57 -5.00 -10.16 -8.49
C PRO A 57 -3.95 -9.51 -9.39
N HIS A 58 -4.37 -8.93 -10.52
CA HIS A 58 -3.50 -8.24 -11.48
C HIS A 58 -3.44 -6.71 -11.27
N GLN A 59 -3.99 -6.20 -10.17
CA GLN A 59 -3.86 -4.79 -9.81
C GLN A 59 -2.70 -4.63 -8.81
N ALA A 60 -1.63 -3.98 -9.27
CA ALA A 60 -0.40 -3.78 -8.49
C ALA A 60 -0.66 -3.15 -7.12
N GLU A 61 -1.59 -2.19 -7.06
CA GLU A 61 -1.86 -1.44 -5.83
C GLU A 61 -2.28 -2.31 -4.63
N TRP A 62 -2.97 -3.43 -4.83
CA TRP A 62 -3.34 -4.33 -3.73
C TRP A 62 -2.13 -5.03 -3.12
N TRP A 63 -1.20 -5.45 -3.97
CA TRP A 63 0.09 -6.02 -3.55
C TRP A 63 0.96 -4.97 -2.86
N ARG A 64 0.93 -3.72 -3.33
CA ARG A 64 1.60 -2.60 -2.66
C ARG A 64 1.03 -2.37 -1.26
N LEU A 65 -0.28 -2.32 -1.13
CA LEU A 65 -0.94 -2.13 0.17
C LEU A 65 -0.63 -3.28 1.14
N LEU A 66 -0.63 -4.53 0.67
CA LEU A 66 -0.19 -5.67 1.46
C LEU A 66 1.27 -5.51 1.92
N GLY A 67 2.14 -5.06 1.01
CA GLY A 67 3.52 -4.74 1.31
C GLY A 67 3.68 -3.71 2.44
N TYR A 68 2.93 -2.61 2.38
CA TYR A 68 2.93 -1.60 3.42
C TYR A 68 2.40 -2.12 4.77
N LEU A 69 1.33 -2.91 4.75
CA LEU A 69 0.80 -3.54 5.97
C LEU A 69 1.84 -4.44 6.63
N LYS A 70 2.52 -5.30 5.86
CA LYS A 70 3.57 -6.18 6.40
C LYS A 70 4.80 -5.38 6.86
N LEU A 71 5.12 -4.27 6.19
CA LEU A 71 6.19 -3.35 6.60
C LEU A 71 5.88 -2.71 7.97
N GLN A 72 4.63 -2.29 8.23
CA GLN A 72 4.21 -1.73 9.52
C GLN A 72 4.34 -2.72 10.69
N HIS A 73 4.34 -4.03 10.39
CA HIS A 73 4.55 -5.11 11.36
C HIS A 73 6.00 -5.61 11.40
N ASP A 74 6.95 -4.90 10.79
CA ASP A 74 8.37 -5.29 10.68
C ASP A 74 8.60 -6.66 10.01
N LEU A 75 7.60 -7.16 9.26
CA LEU A 75 7.67 -8.42 8.51
C LEU A 75 8.37 -8.18 7.17
N PHE A 76 9.64 -7.75 7.22
CA PHE A 76 10.36 -7.22 6.06
C PHE A 76 10.45 -8.20 4.87
N ALA A 77 10.58 -9.50 5.12
CA ALA A 77 10.67 -10.50 4.05
C ALA A 77 9.33 -10.69 3.32
N GLU A 78 8.23 -10.72 4.07
CA GLU A 78 6.87 -10.82 3.51
C GLU A 78 6.49 -9.54 2.77
N ALA A 79 6.81 -8.38 3.37
CA ALA A 79 6.63 -7.07 2.76
C ALA A 79 7.39 -6.97 1.43
N ALA A 80 8.66 -7.37 1.39
CA ALA A 80 9.45 -7.38 0.17
C ALA A 80 8.83 -8.26 -0.92
N THR A 81 8.31 -9.44 -0.55
CA THR A 81 7.66 -10.35 -1.49
C THR A 81 6.40 -9.71 -2.10
N ALA A 82 5.54 -9.10 -1.28
CA ALA A 82 4.34 -8.43 -1.76
C ALA A 82 4.67 -7.21 -2.64
N LEU A 83 5.66 -6.40 -2.25
CA LEU A 83 6.10 -5.23 -3.03
C LEU A 83 6.73 -5.63 -4.36
N GLN A 84 7.49 -6.72 -4.39
CA GLN A 84 8.02 -7.27 -5.63
C GLN A 84 6.88 -7.68 -6.56
N ARG A 85 5.83 -8.34 -6.05
CA ARG A 85 4.63 -8.66 -6.86
C ARG A 85 3.95 -7.41 -7.42
N SER A 86 3.88 -6.33 -6.65
CA SER A 86 3.37 -5.04 -7.14
C SER A 86 4.19 -4.55 -8.33
N LEU A 87 5.52 -4.58 -8.21
CA LEU A 87 6.45 -4.11 -9.25
C LEU A 87 6.51 -5.03 -10.48
N ASP A 88 6.28 -6.33 -10.30
CA ASP A 88 6.15 -7.29 -11.41
C ASP A 88 4.94 -6.96 -12.29
N ILE A 89 3.86 -6.44 -11.68
CA ILE A 89 2.63 -6.02 -12.38
C ILE A 89 2.77 -4.61 -12.94
N ASN A 90 3.24 -3.65 -12.13
CA ASN A 90 3.51 -2.28 -12.54
C ASN A 90 4.93 -1.88 -12.13
N PRO A 91 5.90 -1.95 -13.05
CA PRO A 91 7.29 -1.59 -12.78
C PRO A 91 7.50 -0.11 -12.44
N VAL A 92 6.57 0.78 -12.86
CA VAL A 92 6.70 2.23 -12.70
C VAL A 92 5.89 2.67 -11.48
N GLN A 93 6.36 2.30 -10.30
CA GLN A 93 5.69 2.63 -9.04
C GLN A 93 6.70 3.09 -7.97
N PRO A 94 7.06 4.39 -7.96
CA PRO A 94 8.06 4.93 -7.03
C PRO A 94 7.77 4.64 -5.55
N LEU A 95 6.49 4.60 -5.18
CA LEU A 95 6.06 4.26 -3.82
C LEU A 95 6.42 2.82 -3.43
N ALA A 96 6.19 1.84 -4.30
CA ALA A 96 6.56 0.45 -4.03
C ALA A 96 8.08 0.24 -4.01
N LEU A 97 8.83 0.91 -4.90
CA LEU A 97 10.29 0.89 -4.86
C LEU A 97 10.83 1.45 -3.53
N SER A 98 10.25 2.54 -3.05
CA SER A 98 10.64 3.16 -1.78
C SER A 98 10.30 2.29 -0.57
N ALA A 99 9.16 1.59 -0.60
CA ALA A 99 8.80 0.62 0.43
C ALA A 99 9.69 -0.63 0.37
N LEU A 100 10.07 -1.09 -0.83
CA LEU A 100 10.93 -2.25 -1.00
C LEU A 100 12.35 -1.94 -0.52
N ALA A 101 12.83 -0.72 -0.76
CA ALA A 101 14.08 -0.25 -0.18
C ALA A 101 14.06 -0.29 1.36
N GLN A 102 12.97 0.15 1.99
CA GLN A 102 12.80 0.06 3.44
C GLN A 102 12.83 -1.39 3.94
N CYS A 103 12.19 -2.32 3.21
CA CYS A 103 12.27 -3.75 3.53
C CYS A 103 13.72 -4.25 3.50
N HIS A 104 14.46 -3.93 2.43
CA HIS A 104 15.87 -4.34 2.32
C HIS A 104 16.75 -3.72 3.40
N ARG A 105 16.48 -2.49 3.85
CA ARG A 105 17.15 -1.90 5.02
C ARG A 105 16.86 -2.68 6.29
N GLY A 106 15.60 -3.05 6.54
CA GLY A 106 15.19 -3.87 7.68
C GLY A 106 15.84 -5.26 7.68
N LEU A 107 16.09 -5.82 6.50
CA LEU A 107 16.80 -7.09 6.30
C LEU A 107 18.34 -6.95 6.36
N GLY A 108 18.88 -5.74 6.48
CA GLY A 108 20.32 -5.46 6.52
C GLY A 108 20.99 -5.36 5.13
N ASP A 109 20.25 -5.49 4.04
CA ASP A 109 20.73 -5.33 2.66
C ASP A 109 20.70 -3.86 2.23
N THR A 110 21.60 -3.07 2.81
CA THR A 110 21.72 -1.63 2.56
C THR A 110 22.13 -1.30 1.13
N GLY A 111 22.87 -2.19 0.47
CA GLY A 111 23.28 -2.05 -0.93
C GLY A 111 22.09 -2.09 -1.88
N ARG A 112 21.21 -3.09 -1.71
CA ARG A 112 19.99 -3.19 -2.51
C ARG A 112 19.02 -2.05 -2.24
N ALA A 113 18.90 -1.64 -0.97
CA ALA A 113 18.05 -0.51 -0.61
C ALA A 113 18.46 0.80 -1.31
N ALA A 114 19.75 1.14 -1.31
CA ALA A 114 20.24 2.36 -1.95
C ALA A 114 19.99 2.37 -3.48
N ALA A 115 20.11 1.20 -4.12
CA ALA A 115 19.81 1.06 -5.55
C ALA A 115 18.32 1.32 -5.84
N LEU A 116 17.42 0.74 -5.04
CA LEU A 116 15.98 0.92 -5.18
C LEU A 116 15.53 2.36 -4.91
N GLU A 117 16.13 3.05 -3.93
CA GLU A 117 15.86 4.47 -3.67
C GLU A 117 16.31 5.36 -4.83
N ALA A 118 17.44 5.04 -5.47
CA ALA A 118 17.92 5.77 -6.64
C ALA A 118 16.97 5.60 -7.83
N GLU A 119 16.45 4.39 -8.03
CA GLU A 119 15.45 4.09 -9.06
C GLU A 119 14.11 4.79 -8.77
N ALA A 120 13.61 4.74 -7.53
CA ALA A 120 12.40 5.47 -7.15
C ALA A 120 12.51 6.98 -7.45
N ARG A 121 13.69 7.57 -7.16
CA ARG A 121 13.97 8.99 -7.40
C ARG A 121 14.11 9.33 -8.88
N SER A 122 14.63 8.41 -9.72
CA SER A 122 14.72 8.66 -11.15
C SER A 122 13.33 8.68 -11.78
N LEU A 123 12.47 7.73 -11.40
CA LEU A 123 11.09 7.65 -11.88
C LEU A 123 10.24 8.83 -11.40
N GLY A 124 10.33 9.23 -10.13
CA GLY A 124 9.56 10.35 -9.58
C GLY A 124 9.94 11.73 -10.12
N ARG A 125 11.09 11.88 -10.80
CA ARG A 125 11.51 13.13 -11.45
C ARG A 125 11.06 13.27 -12.91
N ASN A 126 10.54 12.21 -13.49
CA ASN A 126 10.18 12.14 -14.91
C ASN A 126 8.68 12.35 -15.19
N TRP A 127 7.92 12.86 -14.20
CA TRP A 127 6.50 13.21 -14.28
C TRP A 127 6.26 14.59 -13.68
#